data_AF-A0A8J5CIQ3-F1
#
_entry.id   AF-A0A8J5CIQ3-F1
#
_cell.length_a   1.000
_cell.length_b   1.000
_cell.length_c   1.000
_cell.angle_alpha   90.00
_cell.angle_beta   90.00
_cell.angle_gamma   90.00
#
_symmetry.space_group_name_H-M   'P 1'
#
loop_
_entity.id
_entity.type
_entity.pdbx_description
1 polymer ?
#
loop_
_entity_poly.entity_id
_entity_poly.type
_entity_poly.pdbx_seq_one_letter_code
_entity_poly.pdbx_strand_id
1 'polypeptide(L)'
;MLKQAMETDYEGDALILAKAARIVREDIFRSCGFNFSGSFPPDCQKNSVPANLKSMVTMLMKGADLKDQDCTDSQACLTASQIILFNCKKRARRDKQYQAVDHDIRWKLSHPYHSTLA
;
A
#
# COMPACT_ATOMS: atom_id res chain seq x y z
N MET A 1 23.44 23.35 -14.98
CA MET A 1 22.66 22.25 -14.37
C MET A 1 21.60 22.75 -13.39
N LEU A 2 21.92 23.51 -12.34
CA LEU A 2 20.90 24.05 -11.40
C LEU A 2 19.83 24.96 -12.05
N LYS A 3 20.23 25.82 -13.01
CA LYS A 3 19.30 26.70 -13.74
C LYS A 3 18.24 25.95 -14.55
N GLN A 4 18.59 24.79 -15.09
CA GLN A 4 17.73 23.97 -15.95
C GLN A 4 16.72 23.17 -15.12
N ALA A 5 17.10 22.75 -13.91
CA ALA A 5 16.19 22.16 -12.94
C ALA A 5 15.12 23.16 -12.48
N MET A 6 15.42 24.46 -12.42
CA MET A 6 14.44 25.49 -12.05
C MET A 6 13.39 25.79 -13.15
N GLU A 7 13.66 25.40 -14.40
CA GLU A 7 12.74 25.57 -15.54
C GLU A 7 11.81 24.36 -15.74
N THR A 8 12.04 23.26 -15.01
CA THR A 8 11.25 22.03 -15.16
C THR A 8 10.03 22.08 -14.24
N ASP A 9 8.83 21.92 -14.79
CA ASP A 9 7.58 21.83 -14.03
C ASP A 9 7.49 20.50 -13.28
N TYR A 10 8.14 20.44 -12.12
CA TYR A 10 8.05 19.29 -11.22
C TYR A 10 6.67 19.15 -10.56
N GLU A 11 5.81 20.18 -10.63
CA GLU A 11 4.48 20.13 -10.04
C GLU A 11 3.56 19.21 -10.87
N GLY A 12 3.62 19.34 -12.19
CA GLY A 12 2.91 18.43 -13.12
C GLY A 12 3.30 16.97 -12.92
N ASP A 13 4.59 16.68 -12.85
CA ASP A 13 5.11 15.32 -12.62
C ASP A 13 4.73 14.80 -11.23
N ALA A 14 4.81 15.64 -10.19
CA ALA A 14 4.39 15.27 -8.84
C ALA A 14 2.91 14.92 -8.79
N LEU A 15 2.06 15.66 -9.52
CA LEU A 15 0.63 15.38 -9.59
C LEU A 15 0.34 14.05 -10.29
N ILE A 16 1.06 13.75 -11.38
CA ILE A 16 0.95 12.46 -12.08
C ILE A 16 1.38 11.31 -11.15
N LEU A 17 2.50 11.47 -10.46
CA LEU A 17 3.01 10.48 -9.51
C LEU A 17 2.03 10.26 -8.35
N ALA A 18 1.45 11.33 -7.81
CA ALA A 18 0.44 11.24 -6.74
C ALA A 18 -0.81 10.48 -7.22
N LYS A 19 -1.27 10.72 -8.44
CA LYS A 19 -2.40 9.98 -9.04
C LYS A 19 -2.07 8.50 -9.22
N ALA A 20 -0.89 8.16 -9.73
CA ALA A 20 -0.45 6.77 -9.89
C ALA A 20 -0.32 6.06 -8.53
N ALA A 21 0.30 6.70 -7.55
CA ALA A 21 0.43 6.18 -6.19
C ALA A 21 -0.94 5.96 -5.53
N ARG A 22 -1.93 6.83 -5.79
CA ARG A 22 -3.31 6.65 -5.32
C ARG A 22 -3.95 5.39 -5.89
N ILE A 23 -3.82 5.15 -7.19
CA ILE A 23 -4.37 3.96 -7.86
C ILE A 23 -3.76 2.68 -7.25
N VAL A 24 -2.43 2.64 -7.12
CA VAL A 24 -1.72 1.50 -6.49
C VAL A 24 -2.15 1.30 -5.04
N ARG A 25 -2.35 2.39 -4.30
CA ARG A 25 -2.83 2.34 -2.91
C ARG A 25 -4.24 1.80 -2.82
N GLU A 26 -5.14 2.17 -3.72
CA GLU A 26 -6.49 1.60 -3.79
C GLU A 26 -6.44 0.10 -4.06
N ASP A 27 -5.59 -0.35 -4.99
CA ASP A 27 -5.39 -1.77 -5.31
C ASP A 27 -4.87 -2.57 -4.10
N ILE A 28 -3.91 -2.02 -3.35
CA ILE A 28 -3.42 -2.57 -2.08
C ILE A 28 -4.55 -2.84 -1.08
N PHE A 29 -5.48 -1.90 -0.93
CA PHE A 29 -6.56 -2.00 0.05
C PHE A 29 -7.75 -2.84 -0.45
N ARG A 30 -7.98 -2.92 -1.76
CA ARG A 30 -8.97 -3.81 -2.36
C ARG A 30 -8.52 -5.27 -2.39
N SER A 31 -7.21 -5.51 -2.48
CA SER A 31 -6.67 -6.87 -2.43
C SER A 31 -6.98 -7.54 -1.09
N CYS A 32 -7.66 -8.69 -1.15
CA CYS A 32 -7.92 -9.55 0.01
C CYS A 32 -6.61 -10.09 0.63
N GLY A 33 -5.49 -10.02 -0.11
CA GLY A 33 -4.20 -10.57 0.31
C GLY A 33 -4.14 -12.08 0.12
N PHE A 34 -3.16 -12.71 0.78
CA PHE A 34 -2.95 -14.15 0.74
C PHE A 34 -3.76 -14.85 1.82
N ASN A 35 -4.54 -15.86 1.42
CA ASN A 35 -5.21 -16.80 2.32
C ASN A 35 -4.35 -18.05 2.46
N PHE A 36 -3.89 -18.34 3.67
CA PHE A 36 -3.07 -19.53 3.92
C PHE A 36 -3.94 -20.79 3.93
N SER A 37 -3.68 -21.69 2.98
CA SER A 37 -4.39 -22.96 2.82
C SER A 37 -3.66 -24.16 3.45
N GLY A 38 -2.69 -23.92 4.35
CA GLY A 38 -1.88 -24.98 4.99
C GLY A 38 -0.58 -25.31 4.26
N SER A 39 -0.30 -24.67 3.12
CA SER A 39 0.97 -24.79 2.39
C SER A 39 1.34 -23.50 1.65
N PHE A 40 2.58 -23.42 1.17
CA PHE A 40 3.09 -22.32 0.36
C PHE A 40 3.34 -22.84 -1.07
N PRO A 41 2.41 -22.64 -2.01
CA PRO A 41 2.66 -22.99 -3.41
C PRO A 41 3.84 -22.16 -3.96
N PRO A 42 4.52 -22.62 -5.02
CA PRO A 42 5.70 -21.94 -5.57
C PRO A 42 5.48 -20.43 -5.85
N ASP A 43 4.29 -20.06 -6.33
CA ASP A 43 3.94 -18.67 -6.64
C ASP A 43 3.26 -17.92 -5.48
N CYS A 44 3.30 -18.43 -4.24
CA CYS A 44 2.56 -17.83 -3.12
C CYS A 44 2.98 -16.37 -2.88
N GLN A 45 4.28 -16.07 -3.02
CA GLN A 45 4.79 -14.72 -2.84
C GLN A 45 4.35 -13.80 -3.98
N LYS A 46 4.49 -14.28 -5.23
CA LYS A 46 4.04 -13.58 -6.43
C LYS A 46 2.55 -13.23 -6.39
N ASN A 47 1.74 -14.15 -5.87
CA ASN A 47 0.27 -14.01 -5.78
C ASN A 47 -0.20 -13.28 -4.52
N SER A 48 0.68 -13.10 -3.52
CA SER A 48 0.37 -12.36 -2.29
C SER A 48 0.33 -10.83 -2.46
N VAL A 49 0.77 -10.33 -3.61
CA VAL A 49 0.96 -8.90 -3.89
C VAL A 49 0.13 -8.47 -5.11
N PRO A 50 -0.55 -7.31 -5.06
CA PRO A 50 -1.26 -6.77 -6.22
C PRO A 50 -0.33 -6.50 -7.42
N ALA A 51 -0.82 -6.75 -8.63
CA ALA A 51 -0.04 -6.60 -9.86
C ALA A 51 0.48 -5.17 -10.04
N ASN A 52 -0.35 -4.15 -9.80
CA ASN A 52 0.05 -2.75 -9.98
C ASN A 52 1.18 -2.34 -9.03
N LEU A 53 1.20 -2.89 -7.82
CA LEU A 53 2.29 -2.65 -6.87
C LEU A 53 3.59 -3.31 -7.35
N LYS A 54 3.52 -4.52 -7.90
CA LYS A 54 4.70 -5.19 -8.47
C LYS A 54 5.25 -4.42 -9.67
N SER A 55 4.40 -3.97 -10.58
CA SER A 55 4.79 -3.17 -11.74
C SER A 55 5.43 -1.85 -11.31
N MET A 56 4.84 -1.13 -10.35
CA MET A 56 5.42 0.11 -9.83
C MET A 56 6.81 -0.11 -9.22
N VAL A 57 6.96 -1.13 -8.36
CA VAL A 57 8.26 -1.44 -7.73
C VAL A 57 9.29 -1.88 -8.77
N THR A 58 8.88 -2.67 -9.77
CA THR A 58 9.75 -3.09 -10.85
C THR A 58 10.23 -1.89 -11.66
N MET A 59 9.33 -0.96 -12.01
CA MET A 59 9.70 0.29 -12.69
C MET A 59 10.66 1.14 -11.86
N LEU A 60 10.48 1.21 -10.54
CA LEU A 60 11.38 1.93 -9.65
C LEU A 60 12.78 1.29 -9.56
N MET A 61 12.87 -0.04 -9.62
CA MET A 61 14.14 -0.76 -9.45
C MET A 61 14.90 -0.98 -10.76
N LYS A 62 14.20 -1.13 -11.88
CA LYS A 62 14.78 -1.47 -13.19
C LYS A 62 14.62 -0.37 -14.24
N GLY A 63 13.86 0.68 -13.92
CA GLY A 63 13.45 1.69 -14.90
C GLY A 63 12.18 1.30 -15.65
N ALA A 64 11.67 2.21 -16.48
CA ALA A 64 10.43 2.05 -17.24
C ALA A 64 10.58 1.20 -18.51
N ASP A 65 11.63 0.39 -18.64
CA ASP A 65 11.87 -0.38 -19.86
C ASP A 65 10.78 -1.46 -20.05
N LEU A 66 9.91 -1.23 -21.04
CA LEU A 66 8.80 -2.11 -21.38
C LEU A 66 9.29 -3.44 -21.98
N LYS A 67 10.53 -3.52 -22.47
CA LYS A 67 11.06 -4.72 -23.14
C LYS A 67 11.46 -5.84 -22.18
N ASP A 68 11.66 -5.52 -20.90
CA ASP A 68 12.10 -6.47 -19.88
C ASP A 68 11.00 -6.79 -18.84
N GLN A 69 9.74 -6.44 -19.13
CA GLN A 69 8.61 -6.76 -18.24
C GLN A 69 8.26 -8.26 -18.22
N ASP A 70 8.80 -9.04 -19.16
CA ASP A 70 8.66 -10.50 -19.24
C ASP A 70 9.71 -11.27 -18.43
N CYS A 71 10.72 -10.61 -17.85
CA CYS A 71 11.62 -11.30 -16.94
C CYS A 71 10.87 -11.64 -15.64
N THR A 72 10.99 -12.90 -15.20
CA THR A 72 10.41 -13.41 -13.95
C THR A 72 10.53 -12.38 -12.83
N ASP A 73 9.42 -12.12 -12.13
CA ASP A 73 9.33 -11.18 -11.01
C ASP A 73 10.58 -11.32 -10.13
N SER A 74 11.45 -10.30 -10.14
CA SER A 74 12.69 -10.33 -9.35
C SER A 74 12.33 -10.53 -7.89
N GLN A 75 12.99 -11.47 -7.22
CA GLN A 75 12.75 -11.77 -5.82
C GLN A 75 12.92 -10.54 -4.93
N ALA A 76 13.84 -9.63 -5.30
CA ALA A 76 14.01 -8.35 -4.62
C ALA A 76 12.80 -7.43 -4.82
N CYS A 77 12.25 -7.35 -6.03
CA CYS A 77 11.03 -6.58 -6.32
C CYS A 77 9.83 -7.15 -5.55
N LEU A 78 9.65 -8.48 -5.54
CA LEU A 78 8.59 -9.14 -4.77
C LEU A 78 8.68 -8.82 -3.28
N THR A 79 9.88 -8.94 -2.71
CA THR A 79 10.13 -8.65 -1.29
C THR A 79 9.83 -7.19 -0.97
N ALA A 80 10.29 -6.26 -1.80
CA ALA A 80 10.02 -4.83 -1.62
C ALA A 80 8.52 -4.52 -1.70
N SER A 81 7.81 -5.11 -2.67
CA SER A 81 6.36 -4.96 -2.78
C SER A 81 5.62 -5.52 -1.56
N GLN A 82 6.03 -6.68 -1.03
CA GLN A 82 5.44 -7.26 0.18
C GLN A 82 5.65 -6.36 1.42
N ILE A 83 6.83 -5.76 1.57
CA ILE A 83 7.12 -4.82 2.67
C ILE A 83 6.22 -3.59 2.57
N ILE A 84 6.06 -3.01 1.38
CA ILE A 84 5.16 -1.87 1.15
C ILE A 84 3.72 -2.25 1.51
N LEU A 85 3.24 -3.39 0.98
CA LEU A 85 1.90 -3.92 1.24
C LEU A 85 1.64 -4.09 2.74
N PHE A 86 2.56 -4.73 3.45
CA PHE A 86 2.48 -4.97 4.89
C PHE A 86 2.39 -3.65 5.67
N ASN A 87 3.25 -2.68 5.36
CA ASN A 87 3.27 -1.39 6.04
C ASN A 87 2.00 -0.58 5.78
N CYS A 88 1.48 -0.58 4.55
CA CYS A 88 0.21 0.07 4.21
C CYS A 88 -0.96 -0.53 5.03
N LYS A 89 -1.08 -1.87 5.07
CA LYS A 89 -2.14 -2.53 5.83
C LYS A 89 -1.97 -2.41 7.35
N LYS A 90 -0.74 -2.49 7.86
CA LYS A 90 -0.43 -2.30 9.29
C LYS A 90 -0.83 -0.90 9.76
N ARG A 91 -0.48 0.13 8.98
CA ARG A 91 -0.88 1.52 9.27
C ARG A 91 -2.39 1.68 9.29
N ALA A 92 -3.09 1.18 8.27
CA ALA A 92 -4.55 1.29 8.21
C ALA A 92 -5.27 0.57 9.38
N ARG A 93 -4.78 -0.58 9.83
CA ARG A 93 -5.32 -1.27 11.02
C ARG A 93 -5.17 -0.43 12.28
N ARG A 94 -3.99 0.19 12.47
CA ARG A 94 -3.73 1.10 13.59
C ARG A 94 -4.64 2.32 13.55
N ASP A 95 -4.81 2.94 12.37
CA ASP A 95 -5.66 4.12 12.21
C ASP A 95 -7.13 3.80 12.54
N LYS A 96 -7.64 2.63 12.10
CA LYS A 96 -8.98 2.13 12.48
C LYS A 96 -9.11 1.89 13.99
N GLN A 97 -8.06 1.36 14.63
CA GLN A 97 -8.05 1.14 16.08
C GLN A 97 -8.16 2.46 16.85
N TYR A 98 -7.41 3.50 16.44
CA TYR A 98 -7.53 4.83 17.06
C TYR A 98 -8.93 5.43 16.88
N GLN A 99 -9.52 5.31 15.68
CA GLN A 99 -10.88 5.79 15.43
C GLN A 99 -11.93 5.04 16.27
N ALA A 100 -11.77 3.73 16.48
CA ALA A 100 -12.67 2.96 17.32
C ALA A 100 -12.59 3.40 18.80
N VAL A 101 -11.38 3.66 19.30
CA VAL A 101 -11.16 4.15 20.67
C VAL A 101 -11.74 5.55 20.85
N ASP A 102 -11.52 6.47 19.89
CA ASP A 102 -12.09 7.82 19.93
C ASP A 102 -13.62 7.79 19.93
N HIS A 103 -14.23 6.96 19.09
CA HIS A 103 -15.67 6.77 19.06
C HIS A 103 -16.21 6.22 20.39
N ASP A 104 -15.54 5.24 21.00
CA ASP A 104 -15.92 4.69 22.32
C ASP A 104 -15.84 5.74 23.43
N ILE A 105 -14.75 6.54 23.48
CA ILE A 105 -14.61 7.64 24.44
C ILE A 105 -15.75 8.65 24.25
N ARG A 106 -16.02 9.06 23.00
CA ARG A 106 -17.10 10.00 22.68
C ARG A 106 -18.48 9.45 23.04
N TRP A 107 -18.71 8.16 22.84
CA TRP A 107 -19.97 7.51 23.19
C TRP A 107 -20.17 7.48 24.71
N LYS A 108 -19.14 7.14 25.49
CA LYS A 108 -19.18 7.15 26.97
C LYS A 108 -19.40 8.54 27.56
N LEU A 109 -18.78 9.58 26.98
CA LEU A 109 -18.99 10.97 27.38
C LEU A 109 -20.42 11.46 27.07
N SER A 110 -21.05 10.96 26.01
CA SER A 110 -22.42 11.33 25.64
C SER A 110 -23.52 10.53 26.36
N HIS A 111 -23.18 9.36 26.92
CA HIS A 111 -24.13 8.47 27.59
C HIS A 111 -23.61 8.04 28.99
N PRO A 112 -23.38 8.98 29.91
CA PRO A 112 -22.71 8.71 31.19
C PRO A 112 -23.49 7.75 32.11
N TYR A 113 -24.81 7.62 31.94
CA TYR A 113 -25.68 6.85 32.84
C TYR A 113 -25.86 5.38 32.46
N HIS A 114 -25.31 4.91 31.34
CA HIS A 114 -25.46 3.50 30.90
C HIS A 114 -24.38 2.55 31.44
N SER A 115 -23.42 3.03 32.23
CA SER A 115 -22.27 2.23 32.68
C SER A 115 -22.48 1.49 34.02
N THR A 116 -23.68 1.53 34.61
CA THR A 116 -23.94 1.06 35.99
C THR A 116 -25.10 0.08 36.07
N LEU A 117 -25.06 -1.02 35.33
CA LEU A 117 -25.87 -2.21 35.64
C LEU A 117 -25.05 -3.45 35.27
N ALA A 118 -24.35 -3.99 36.26
CA ALA A 118 -23.83 -5.35 36.29
C ALA A 118 -24.72 -6.17 37.22
#